data_AF-A0A7Y3H9I9-F1
#
_entry.id   AF-A0A7Y3H9I9-F1
#
_cell.length_a   1.000
_cell.length_b   1.000
_cell.length_c   1.000
_cell.angle_alpha   90.00
_cell.angle_beta   90.00
_cell.angle_gamma   90.00
#
_symmetry.space_group_name_H-M   'P 1'
#
loop_
_entity.id
_entity.type
_entity.pdbx_description
1 polymer ?
#
loop_
_entity_poly.entity_id
_entity_poly.type
_entity_poly.pdbx_seq_one_letter_code
_entity_poly.pdbx_strand_id
1 'polypeptide(L)'
;MTQVAKQFNRVQRAFLGVLNNQNRKLMDYEDDVWNFLQSCWHLKDWIKNDKQGVAKATRTKIEVEVNSYPALVTVGELTNKHQNLQLTSNVAEEGGKEHEEILLTVVEKNGDELPVKTLATDAMKNWMAIIKKYRI
;
A
#
# COMPACT_ATOMS: atom_id res chain seq x y z
N MET A 1 -16.10 10.42 13.63
CA MET A 1 -15.03 9.83 12.78
C MET A 1 -15.48 9.95 11.33
N THR A 2 -14.76 10.70 10.49
CA THR A 2 -15.11 10.95 9.08
C THR A 2 -15.02 9.65 8.27
N GLN A 3 -15.65 9.62 7.09
CA GLN A 3 -15.55 8.47 6.19
C GLN A 3 -14.10 8.22 5.77
N VAL A 4 -13.35 9.29 5.46
CA VAL A 4 -11.91 9.25 5.17
C VAL A 4 -11.12 8.62 6.31
N ALA A 5 -11.33 9.04 7.56
CA ALA A 5 -10.61 8.47 8.71
C ALA A 5 -10.85 6.96 8.87
N LYS A 6 -12.07 6.46 8.61
CA LYS A 6 -12.36 5.02 8.64
C LYS A 6 -11.60 4.26 7.56
N GLN A 7 -11.50 4.82 6.35
CA GLN A 7 -10.77 4.20 5.25
C GLN A 7 -9.26 4.28 5.47
N PHE A 8 -8.75 5.38 6.00
CA PHE A 8 -7.35 5.48 6.39
C PHE A 8 -6.97 4.47 7.48
N ASN A 9 -7.84 4.27 8.49
CA ASN A 9 -7.67 3.20 9.49
C ASN A 9 -7.68 1.79 8.87
N ARG A 10 -8.40 1.58 7.76
CA ARG A 10 -8.35 0.31 7.00
C ARG A 10 -6.99 0.15 6.33
N VAL A 11 -6.47 1.18 5.69
CA VAL A 11 -5.11 1.16 5.10
C VAL A 11 -4.05 0.88 6.16
N GLN A 12 -4.12 1.55 7.31
CA GLN A 12 -3.19 1.34 8.43
C GLN A 12 -3.20 -0.10 8.93
N ARG A 13 -4.38 -0.70 9.11
CA ARG A 13 -4.48 -2.11 9.54
C ARG A 13 -3.91 -3.07 8.50
N ALA A 14 -4.20 -2.84 7.22
CA ALA A 14 -3.65 -3.66 6.14
C ALA A 14 -2.11 -3.52 6.07
N PHE A 15 -1.59 -2.30 6.26
CA PHE A 15 -0.15 -2.05 6.33
C PHE A 15 0.53 -2.81 7.48
N LEU A 16 -0.09 -2.86 8.67
CA LEU A 16 0.42 -3.67 9.77
C LEU A 16 0.43 -5.17 9.44
N GLY A 17 -0.52 -5.65 8.65
CA GLY A 17 -0.50 -7.02 8.10
C GLY A 17 0.76 -7.26 7.26
N VAL A 18 1.06 -6.36 6.33
CA VAL A 18 2.28 -6.45 5.50
C VAL A 18 3.56 -6.52 6.33
N LEU A 19 3.63 -5.80 7.44
CA LEU A 19 4.82 -5.78 8.30
C LEU A 19 4.93 -7.02 9.19
N ASN A 20 3.83 -7.45 9.80
CA ASN A 20 3.86 -8.40 10.92
C ASN A 20 3.59 -9.85 10.50
N ASN A 21 3.00 -10.08 9.33
CA ASN A 21 2.51 -11.40 8.94
C ASN A 21 3.42 -12.13 7.93
N GLN A 22 4.67 -11.69 7.79
CA GLN A 22 5.65 -12.30 6.88
C GLN A 22 5.98 -13.75 7.23
N ASN A 23 5.68 -14.20 8.46
CA ASN A 23 5.85 -15.58 8.91
C ASN A 23 4.60 -16.46 8.70
N ARG A 24 3.55 -15.94 8.06
CA ARG A 24 2.37 -16.74 7.69
C ARG A 24 2.67 -17.59 6.46
N LYS A 25 1.75 -18.49 6.12
CA LYS A 25 1.79 -19.20 4.83
C LYS A 25 1.81 -18.18 3.69
N LEU A 26 2.57 -18.47 2.64
CA LEU A 26 2.72 -17.58 1.48
C LEU A 26 1.39 -17.03 0.97
N MET A 27 0.42 -17.90 0.68
CA MET A 27 -0.91 -17.50 0.21
C MET A 27 -1.62 -16.51 1.15
N ASP A 28 -1.56 -16.73 2.48
CA ASP A 28 -2.17 -15.81 3.45
C ASP A 28 -1.46 -14.45 3.47
N TYR A 29 -0.13 -14.46 3.33
CA TYR A 29 0.66 -13.24 3.31
C TYR A 29 0.46 -12.45 2.01
N GLU A 30 0.35 -13.14 0.87
CA GLU A 30 0.00 -12.54 -0.42
C GLU A 30 -1.38 -11.85 -0.36
N ASP A 31 -2.37 -12.46 0.29
CA ASP A 31 -3.69 -11.87 0.51
C ASP A 31 -3.61 -10.58 1.36
N ASP A 32 -2.79 -10.59 2.43
CA ASP A 32 -2.54 -9.41 3.26
C ASP A 32 -1.89 -8.27 2.45
N VAL A 33 -0.92 -8.60 1.59
CA VAL A 33 -0.28 -7.66 0.66
C VAL A 33 -1.30 -7.09 -0.33
N TRP A 34 -2.10 -7.95 -0.97
CA TRP A 34 -3.10 -7.51 -1.93
C TRP A 34 -4.19 -6.64 -1.31
N ASN A 35 -4.60 -6.96 -0.08
CA ASN A 35 -5.56 -6.15 0.67
C ASN A 35 -4.97 -4.75 0.99
N PHE A 36 -3.68 -4.66 1.32
CA PHE A 36 -2.99 -3.38 1.48
C PHE A 36 -2.94 -2.60 0.18
N LEU A 37 -2.45 -3.18 -0.92
CA LEU A 37 -2.30 -2.48 -2.20
C LEU A 37 -3.63 -1.86 -2.67
N GLN A 38 -4.70 -2.67 -2.65
CA GLN A 38 -6.04 -2.22 -3.01
C GLN A 38 -6.55 -1.11 -2.08
N SER A 39 -6.45 -1.31 -0.76
CA SER A 39 -6.93 -0.32 0.21
C SER A 39 -6.16 1.00 0.10
N CYS A 40 -4.84 0.91 -0.12
CA CYS A 40 -3.93 2.03 -0.26
C CYS A 40 -4.24 2.86 -1.51
N TRP A 41 -4.45 2.22 -2.66
CA TRP A 41 -4.79 2.92 -3.89
C TRP A 41 -6.17 3.58 -3.81
N HIS A 42 -7.19 2.84 -3.37
CA HIS A 42 -8.58 3.31 -3.37
C HIS A 42 -8.90 4.36 -2.32
N LEU A 43 -7.99 4.65 -1.37
CA LEU A 43 -8.17 5.76 -0.44
C LEU A 43 -8.38 7.10 -1.17
N LYS A 44 -7.72 7.30 -2.32
CA LYS A 44 -7.93 8.49 -3.15
C LYS A 44 -9.36 8.59 -3.68
N ASP A 45 -9.96 7.46 -4.04
CA ASP A 45 -11.32 7.39 -4.59
C ASP A 45 -12.35 7.66 -3.48
N TRP A 46 -12.09 7.17 -2.27
CA TRP A 46 -12.88 7.51 -1.09
C TRP A 46 -12.84 9.01 -0.80
N ILE A 47 -11.65 9.62 -0.80
CA ILE A 47 -11.50 11.07 -0.60
C ILE A 47 -12.20 11.85 -1.71
N LYS A 48 -12.04 11.44 -2.97
CA LYS A 48 -12.69 12.06 -4.14
C LYS A 48 -14.22 12.03 -4.03
N ASN A 49 -14.78 10.96 -3.47
CA ASN A 49 -16.21 10.78 -3.32
C ASN A 49 -16.79 11.35 -2.01
N ASP A 50 -15.95 11.70 -1.02
CA ASP A 50 -16.41 12.34 0.22
C ASP A 50 -16.76 13.82 0.02
N LYS A 51 -17.94 14.05 -0.56
CA LYS A 51 -18.48 15.39 -0.85
C LYS A 51 -18.83 16.17 0.42
N GLN A 52 -19.04 15.50 1.55
CA GLN A 52 -19.47 16.12 2.81
C GLN A 52 -18.28 16.43 3.73
N GLY A 53 -17.28 15.56 3.75
CA GLY A 53 -16.09 15.69 4.60
C GLY A 53 -14.95 16.48 3.97
N VAL A 54 -14.86 16.55 2.62
CA VAL A 54 -13.73 17.18 1.93
C VAL A 54 -14.18 18.16 0.85
N ALA A 55 -13.73 19.42 0.96
CA ALA A 55 -14.01 20.46 -0.02
C ALA A 55 -13.54 20.05 -1.43
N LYS A 56 -14.29 20.41 -2.48
CA LYS A 56 -14.00 20.02 -3.88
C LYS A 56 -12.58 20.41 -4.32
N ALA A 57 -12.14 21.61 -3.95
CA ALA A 57 -10.79 22.09 -4.25
C ALA A 57 -9.71 21.21 -3.61
N THR A 58 -9.93 20.81 -2.35
CA THR A 58 -9.02 19.91 -1.62
C THR A 58 -8.96 18.52 -2.26
N ARG A 59 -10.11 17.95 -2.64
CA ARG A 59 -10.17 16.65 -3.35
C ARG A 59 -9.36 16.65 -4.64
N THR A 60 -9.48 17.73 -5.43
CA THR A 60 -8.74 17.89 -6.70
C THR A 60 -7.22 17.98 -6.44
N LYS A 61 -6.80 18.74 -5.42
CA LYS A 61 -5.38 18.85 -5.04
C LYS A 61 -4.80 17.52 -4.57
N ILE A 62 -5.55 16.77 -3.76
CA ILE A 62 -5.14 15.44 -3.29
C ILE A 62 -4.98 14.47 -4.45
N GLU A 63 -5.92 14.46 -5.41
CA GLU A 63 -5.81 13.60 -6.59
C GLU A 63 -4.54 13.89 -7.40
N VAL A 64 -4.19 15.16 -7.61
CA VAL A 64 -2.94 15.55 -8.28
C VAL A 64 -1.72 15.11 -7.46
N GLU A 65 -1.74 15.35 -6.15
CA GLU A 65 -0.62 15.04 -5.27
C GLU A 65 -0.38 13.53 -5.12
N VAL A 66 -1.43 12.71 -5.02
CA VAL A 66 -1.32 11.24 -5.04
C VAL A 66 -0.57 10.75 -6.28
N ASN A 67 -0.88 11.30 -7.46
CA ASN A 67 -0.22 10.92 -8.72
C ASN A 67 1.21 11.48 -8.85
N SER A 68 1.65 12.34 -7.94
CA SER A 68 3.04 12.84 -7.91
C SER A 68 3.99 11.94 -7.12
N TYR A 69 3.47 11.00 -6.33
CA TYR A 69 4.27 10.08 -5.53
C TYR A 69 4.50 8.76 -6.28
N PRO A 70 5.74 8.41 -6.65
CA PRO A 70 6.03 7.18 -7.40
C PRO A 70 5.48 5.93 -6.73
N ALA A 71 5.68 5.76 -5.42
CA ALA A 71 5.17 4.60 -4.69
C ALA A 71 3.63 4.45 -4.77
N LEU A 72 2.87 5.54 -4.73
CA LEU A 72 1.40 5.48 -4.85
C LEU A 72 0.97 5.18 -6.28
N VAL A 73 1.70 5.70 -7.27
CA VAL A 73 1.48 5.38 -8.68
C VAL A 73 1.77 3.90 -8.93
N THR A 74 2.90 3.37 -8.46
CA THR A 74 3.25 1.94 -8.56
C THR A 74 2.18 1.08 -7.91
N VAL A 75 1.75 1.36 -6.68
CA VAL A 75 0.62 0.64 -6.03
C VAL A 75 -0.64 0.69 -6.89
N GLY A 76 -0.94 1.83 -7.50
CA GLY A 76 -2.07 1.97 -8.42
C GLY A 76 -1.91 1.17 -9.71
N GLU A 77 -0.72 1.10 -10.27
CA GLU A 77 -0.45 0.25 -11.43
C GLU A 77 -0.69 -1.22 -11.10
N LEU A 78 -0.16 -1.69 -9.96
CA LEU A 78 -0.34 -3.05 -9.46
C LEU A 78 -1.81 -3.38 -9.19
N THR A 79 -2.60 -2.40 -8.76
CA THR A 79 -4.02 -2.59 -8.43
C THR A 79 -4.92 -2.58 -9.67
N ASN A 80 -4.68 -1.66 -10.62
CA ASN A 80 -5.57 -1.46 -11.77
C ASN A 80 -5.18 -2.30 -12.99
N LYS A 81 -3.88 -2.52 -13.19
CA LYS A 81 -3.39 -3.44 -14.21
C LYS A 81 -3.15 -4.74 -13.46
N HIS A 82 -3.62 -5.86 -14.01
CA HIS A 82 -3.06 -7.17 -13.68
C HIS A 82 -1.62 -7.25 -14.23
N GLN A 83 -0.75 -6.28 -13.88
CA GLN A 83 0.69 -6.45 -14.01
C GLN A 83 1.00 -7.75 -13.26
N ASN A 84 1.74 -8.63 -13.90
CA ASN A 84 2.14 -9.90 -13.30
C ASN A 84 3.02 -9.58 -12.10
N LEU A 85 2.39 -9.47 -10.94
CA LEU A 85 3.07 -9.36 -9.66
C LEU A 85 3.75 -10.71 -9.46
N GLN A 86 5.03 -10.78 -9.80
CA GLN A 86 5.83 -11.95 -9.47
C GLN A 86 6.32 -11.78 -8.05
N LEU A 87 5.50 -12.31 -7.15
CA LEU A 87 5.80 -12.45 -5.74
C LEU A 87 6.79 -13.61 -5.59
N THR A 88 8.08 -13.32 -5.68
CA THR A 88 9.10 -14.33 -5.35
C THR A 88 9.31 -14.30 -3.84
N SER A 89 9.06 -15.44 -3.18
CA SER A 89 9.35 -15.64 -1.76
C SER A 89 10.80 -16.08 -1.59
N ASN A 90 11.61 -15.30 -0.89
CA ASN A 90 12.90 -15.77 -0.36
C ASN A 90 12.73 -16.04 1.13
N VAL A 91 12.99 -17.27 1.56
CA VAL A 91 13.04 -17.64 2.98
C VAL A 91 14.44 -17.30 3.49
N ALA A 92 14.55 -16.40 4.47
CA ALA A 92 15.84 -16.06 5.08
C ALA A 92 16.21 -17.11 6.15
N GLU A 93 17.15 -18.00 5.84
CA GLU A 93 17.76 -18.89 6.83
C GLU A 93 18.92 -18.18 7.55
N GLU A 94 18.67 -17.58 8.72
CA GLU A 94 19.74 -17.11 9.61
C GLU A 94 19.78 -17.93 10.90
N GLY A 95 20.84 -18.73 11.07
CA GLY A 95 21.37 -19.10 12.38
C GLY A 95 20.44 -19.91 13.31
N GLY A 96 19.92 -21.06 12.84
CA GLY A 96 19.46 -22.15 13.72
C GLY A 96 18.19 -21.91 14.55
N LYS A 97 17.47 -20.82 14.31
CA LYS A 97 16.07 -20.63 14.74
C LYS A 97 15.28 -20.14 13.54
N GLU A 98 14.52 -21.04 12.92
CA GLU A 98 13.66 -20.76 11.78
C GLU A 98 12.64 -19.66 12.13
N HIS A 99 12.94 -18.44 11.75
CA HIS A 99 11.93 -17.43 11.48
C HIS A 99 11.89 -17.30 9.95
N GLU A 100 11.09 -18.14 9.29
CA GLU A 100 10.85 -18.04 7.85
C GLU A 100 10.11 -16.72 7.57
N GLU A 101 10.83 -15.60 7.43
CA GLU A 101 10.25 -14.34 6.94
C GLU A 101 10.12 -14.45 5.42
N ILE A 102 8.88 -14.45 4.92
CA ILE A 102 8.60 -14.41 3.50
C ILE A 102 8.93 -13.01 2.98
N LEU A 103 10.02 -12.91 2.23
CA LEU A 103 10.36 -11.71 1.50
C LEU A 103 9.65 -11.71 0.16
N LEU A 104 8.75 -10.75 -0.05
CA LEU A 104 8.06 -10.54 -1.30
C LEU A 104 8.63 -9.34 -2.06
N THR A 105 8.90 -9.53 -3.35
CA THR A 105 9.32 -8.46 -4.27
C THR A 105 8.27 -8.25 -5.36
N VAL A 106 8.28 -7.04 -5.92
CA VAL A 106 7.54 -6.67 -7.12
C VAL A 106 8.56 -6.52 -8.24
N VAL A 107 8.37 -7.24 -9.34
CA VAL A 107 9.18 -7.08 -10.55
C VAL A 107 8.51 -6.07 -11.46
N GLU A 108 9.16 -4.93 -11.67
CA GLU A 108 8.72 -3.91 -12.61
C GLU A 108 8.99 -4.33 -14.07
N LYS A 109 8.39 -3.62 -15.04
CA LYS A 109 8.49 -3.99 -16.47
C LYS A 109 9.90 -3.87 -17.06
N ASN A 110 10.74 -3.04 -16.45
CA ASN A 110 12.17 -2.87 -16.73
C ASN A 110 13.03 -4.03 -16.16
N GLY A 111 12.43 -4.93 -15.35
CA GLY A 111 13.14 -5.99 -14.64
C GLY A 111 13.65 -5.57 -13.26
N ASP A 112 13.38 -4.34 -12.81
CA ASP A 112 13.79 -3.88 -11.49
C ASP A 112 12.93 -4.55 -10.40
N GLU A 113 13.59 -5.01 -9.35
CA GLU A 113 12.92 -5.63 -8.20
C GLU A 113 12.74 -4.61 -7.07
N LEU A 114 11.51 -4.48 -6.60
CA LEU A 114 11.15 -3.60 -5.50
C LEU A 114 10.55 -4.41 -4.35
N PRO A 115 11.18 -4.45 -3.16
CA PRO A 115 10.62 -5.15 -2.01
C PRO A 115 9.25 -4.57 -1.63
N VAL A 116 8.25 -5.46 -1.46
CA VAL A 116 6.87 -5.08 -1.10
C VAL A 116 6.83 -4.27 0.19
N LYS A 117 7.65 -4.64 1.18
CA LYS A 117 7.76 -3.94 2.47
C LYS A 117 8.23 -2.49 2.29
N THR A 118 9.17 -2.26 1.39
CA THR A 118 9.67 -0.90 1.04
C THR A 118 8.58 -0.11 0.33
N LEU A 119 7.97 -0.67 -0.71
CA LEU A 119 6.88 -0.04 -1.44
C LEU A 119 5.72 0.34 -0.51
N ALA A 120 5.31 -0.58 0.36
CA ALA A 120 4.24 -0.36 1.32
C ALA A 120 4.59 0.74 2.33
N THR A 121 5.82 0.74 2.83
CA THR A 121 6.29 1.77 3.76
C THR A 121 6.29 3.16 3.14
N ASP A 122 6.77 3.29 1.91
CA ASP A 122 6.82 4.58 1.21
C ASP A 122 5.43 5.07 0.81
N ALA A 123 4.58 4.17 0.32
CA ALA A 123 3.18 4.48 0.06
C ALA A 123 2.44 4.96 1.33
N MET A 124 2.68 4.30 2.46
CA MET A 124 2.07 4.67 3.75
C MET A 124 2.58 6.04 4.24
N LYS A 125 3.89 6.31 4.14
CA LYS A 125 4.48 7.63 4.47
C LYS A 125 3.86 8.74 3.61
N ASN A 126 3.70 8.50 2.31
CA ASN A 126 3.10 9.48 1.40
C ASN A 126 1.64 9.77 1.78
N TRP A 127 0.86 8.76 2.12
CA TRP A 127 -0.49 8.97 2.65
C TRP A 127 -0.51 9.74 3.96
N MET A 128 0.36 9.41 4.92
CA MET A 128 0.47 10.17 6.17
C MET A 128 0.79 11.65 5.91
N ALA A 129 1.68 11.95 4.96
CA ALA A 129 2.01 13.32 4.58
C ALA A 129 0.80 14.05 3.99
N ILE A 130 0.05 13.42 3.08
CA ILE A 130 -1.17 13.98 2.49
C ILE A 130 -2.23 14.26 3.57
N ILE A 131 -2.55 13.26 4.40
CA ILE A 131 -3.56 13.37 5.46
C ILE A 131 -3.19 14.51 6.43
N LYS A 132 -1.92 14.60 6.84
CA LYS A 132 -1.42 15.67 7.71
C LYS A 132 -1.50 17.05 7.04
N LYS A 133 -1.12 17.15 5.77
CA LYS A 133 -1.10 18.41 5.00
C LYS A 133 -2.50 19.00 4.81
N TYR A 134 -3.48 18.16 4.49
CA TYR A 134 -4.86 18.60 4.22
C TYR A 134 -5.79 18.54 5.43
N ARG A 135 -5.35 17.95 6.56
CA ARG A 135 -6.10 17.84 7.81
C ARG A 135 -7.46 17.16 7.63
N ILE A 136 -7.48 16.01 6.95
CA ILE A 136 -8.69 15.22 6.63
C ILE A 136 -8.74 13.87 7.34
#